data_AF-A0A0J8SNN5-F1
#
_entry.id   AF-A0A0J8SNN5-F1
#
_cell.length_a   1.000
_cell.length_b   1.000
_cell.length_c   1.000
_cell.angle_alpha   90.00
_cell.angle_beta   90.00
_cell.angle_gamma   90.00
#
_symmetry.space_group_name_H-M   'P 1'
#
loop_
_entity.id
_entity.type
_entity.pdbx_description
1 polymer ?
#
loop_
_entity_poly.entity_id
_entity_poly.type
_entity_poly.pdbx_seq_one_letter_code
_entity_poly.pdbx_strand_id
1 'polypeptide(L)'
;MYDDYDDFEDDQPVRRIKSNIKQQTLGKRILEDAQSYLDQVSQGEHTFLVNHLRELAQQDEYFNVWADQLDQPVGSKVANDALNLMHFWQQIHRHEDVKAFNLLDVINSEDFQKDVLTAFDAMQIDEAHKALRRPVIVEAFKMYKLGCYAGCVPLLYAQLEGLLTDVLIQQGFLKQNGTKFVDVYKIVPGLKGNEIKSLWHKSKIAAELNPYFAELAAYKMDSSSNVTSTRHNILHGTDVAHFTQARSFILFIWLFSVVSFMSTVRA
;
A
#
# COMPACT_ATOMS: atom_id res chain seq x y z
N MET A 1 -29.72 9.41 40.59
CA MET A 1 -29.98 10.73 39.99
C MET A 1 -28.64 11.21 39.47
N TYR A 2 -28.57 11.33 38.14
CA TYR A 2 -27.60 11.97 37.25
C TYR A 2 -26.21 12.36 37.78
N ASP A 3 -25.22 11.65 37.24
CA ASP A 3 -23.88 12.16 36.94
C ASP A 3 -24.00 13.22 35.83
N ASP A 4 -23.49 14.43 36.05
CA ASP A 4 -23.17 15.37 34.97
C ASP A 4 -21.67 15.66 35.03
N TYR A 5 -20.97 15.13 34.03
CA TYR A 5 -19.60 15.47 33.71
C TYR A 5 -19.63 16.83 32.99
N ASP A 6 -19.09 17.85 33.63
CA ASP A 6 -18.92 19.18 33.06
C ASP A 6 -18.12 19.13 31.73
N ASP A 7 -18.67 19.87 30.77
CA ASP A 7 -18.15 20.20 29.46
C ASP A 7 -16.67 20.60 29.48
N PHE A 8 -15.84 19.83 28.76
CA PHE A 8 -14.56 20.33 28.25
C PHE A 8 -14.74 20.71 26.77
N GLU A 9 -15.26 21.92 26.55
CA GLU A 9 -15.09 22.65 25.28
C GLU A 9 -13.62 23.09 25.16
N ASP A 10 -12.78 22.23 24.57
CA ASP A 10 -11.39 22.58 24.23
C ASP A 10 -11.35 23.08 22.79
N ASP A 11 -11.67 24.37 22.64
CA ASP A 11 -11.75 25.13 21.40
C ASP A 11 -10.35 25.54 20.90
N GLN A 12 -9.44 24.58 20.75
CA GLN A 12 -8.09 24.88 20.28
C GLN A 12 -7.99 24.93 18.75
N PRO A 13 -7.34 25.98 18.19
CA PRO A 13 -7.23 26.14 16.75
C PRO A 13 -6.37 25.04 16.13
N VAL A 14 -6.87 24.45 15.05
CA VAL A 14 -6.20 23.46 14.19
C VAL A 14 -4.83 23.98 13.77
N ARG A 15 -3.75 23.46 14.37
CA ARG A 15 -2.37 23.74 13.94
C ARG A 15 -2.06 22.94 12.68
N ARG A 16 -2.15 23.58 11.52
CA ARG A 16 -1.58 23.03 10.27
C ARG A 16 -0.06 22.91 10.40
N ILE A 17 0.45 21.68 10.38
CA ILE A 17 1.88 21.38 10.41
C ILE A 17 2.49 21.82 9.08
N LYS A 18 3.59 22.58 9.13
CA LYS A 18 4.33 23.01 7.93
C LYS A 18 5.05 21.79 7.34
N SER A 19 4.59 21.29 6.21
CA SER A 19 5.38 20.38 5.38
C SER A 19 6.44 21.19 4.62
N ASN A 20 7.72 20.93 4.90
CA ASN A 20 8.81 21.22 3.95
C ASN A 20 10.13 20.64 4.47
N ILE A 21 10.75 19.74 3.69
CA ILE A 21 12.15 19.79 3.21
C ILE A 21 12.38 18.66 2.17
N LYS A 22 12.98 19.05 1.04
CA LYS A 22 13.31 18.23 -0.14
C LYS A 22 14.63 17.47 0.07
N GLN A 23 14.55 16.16 0.26
CA GLN A 23 15.54 15.20 -0.27
C GLN A 23 14.77 14.27 -1.20
N GLN A 24 15.32 13.95 -2.37
CA GLN A 24 14.73 12.92 -3.23
C GLN A 24 14.83 11.59 -2.50
N THR A 25 13.70 11.19 -1.92
CA THR A 25 13.53 9.94 -1.20
C THR A 25 13.43 8.80 -2.20
N LEU A 26 13.91 7.60 -1.82
CA LEU A 26 13.97 6.40 -2.66
C LEU A 26 12.68 6.18 -3.46
N GLY A 27 11.52 6.25 -2.81
CA GLY A 27 10.22 6.09 -3.46
C GLY A 27 9.92 7.11 -4.56
N LYS A 28 10.32 8.38 -4.38
CA LYS A 28 10.11 9.41 -5.42
C LYS A 28 10.96 9.12 -6.66
N ARG A 29 12.22 8.73 -6.45
CA ARG A 29 13.14 8.39 -7.55
C ARG A 29 12.64 7.17 -8.33
N ILE A 30 12.15 6.14 -7.63
CA ILE A 30 11.57 4.94 -8.26
C ILE A 30 10.41 5.30 -9.17
N LEU A 31 9.50 6.18 -8.73
CA LEU A 31 8.38 6.63 -9.55
C LEU A 31 8.84 7.47 -10.76
N GLU A 32 9.83 8.35 -10.59
CA GLU A 32 10.42 9.15 -11.68
C GLU A 32 11.11 8.25 -12.73
N ASP A 33 11.92 7.29 -12.28
CA ASP A 33 12.63 6.33 -13.14
C ASP A 33 11.63 5.41 -13.88
N ALA A 34 10.59 4.93 -13.19
CA ALA A 34 9.53 4.11 -13.79
C ALA A 34 8.67 4.87 -14.81
N GLN A 35 8.35 6.14 -14.55
CA GLN A 35 7.66 6.99 -15.53
C GLN A 35 8.56 7.22 -16.76
N SER A 36 9.84 7.55 -16.54
CA SER A 36 10.79 7.74 -17.63
C SER A 36 10.94 6.47 -18.47
N TYR A 37 10.91 5.30 -17.84
CA TYR A 37 10.93 4.02 -18.54
C TYR A 37 9.65 3.80 -19.36
N LEU A 38 8.48 4.04 -18.77
CA LEU A 38 7.19 3.95 -19.46
C LEU A 38 7.11 4.89 -20.67
N ASP A 39 7.71 6.08 -20.61
CA ASP A 39 7.73 7.02 -21.73
C ASP A 39 8.67 6.59 -22.88
N GLN A 40 9.64 5.72 -22.60
CA GLN A 40 10.71 5.31 -23.54
C GLN A 40 10.55 3.88 -24.07
N VAL A 41 9.66 3.09 -23.46
CA VAL A 41 9.44 1.69 -23.84
C VAL A 41 9.00 1.61 -25.31
N SER A 42 9.45 0.57 -26.01
CA SER A 42 9.04 0.37 -27.40
C SER A 42 7.54 0.05 -27.48
N GLN A 43 6.88 0.43 -28.59
CA GLN A 43 5.46 0.12 -28.80
C GLN A 43 5.18 -1.39 -28.71
N GLY A 44 6.11 -2.23 -29.21
CA GLY A 44 5.98 -3.68 -29.16
C GLY A 44 6.01 -4.22 -27.73
N GLU A 45 6.93 -3.73 -26.91
CA GLU A 45 7.01 -4.12 -25.49
C GLU A 45 5.82 -3.57 -24.69
N HIS A 46 5.40 -2.32 -24.93
CA HIS A 46 4.20 -1.76 -24.29
C HIS A 46 2.95 -2.58 -24.60
N THR A 47 2.77 -2.94 -25.88
CA THR A 47 1.66 -3.82 -26.30
C THR A 47 1.73 -5.18 -25.61
N PHE A 48 2.94 -5.75 -25.48
CA PHE A 48 3.15 -7.01 -24.78
C PHE A 48 2.79 -6.92 -23.30
N LEU A 49 3.25 -5.87 -22.60
CA LEU A 49 2.90 -5.56 -21.22
C LEU A 49 1.38 -5.47 -21.02
N VAL A 50 0.70 -4.63 -21.81
CA VAL A 50 -0.75 -4.42 -21.68
C VAL A 50 -1.49 -5.74 -21.90
N ASN A 51 -1.18 -6.48 -22.96
CA ASN A 51 -1.81 -7.77 -23.23
C ASN A 51 -1.55 -8.79 -22.12
N HIS A 52 -0.33 -8.86 -21.60
CA HIS A 52 0.03 -9.76 -20.50
C HIS A 52 -0.78 -9.44 -19.23
N LEU A 53 -0.98 -8.16 -18.91
CA LEU A 53 -1.84 -7.76 -17.79
C LEU A 53 -3.30 -8.12 -18.03
N ARG A 54 -3.82 -7.98 -19.25
CA ARG A 54 -5.20 -8.42 -19.60
C ARG A 54 -5.38 -9.93 -19.48
N GLU A 55 -4.36 -10.71 -19.81
CA GLU A 55 -4.37 -12.16 -19.62
C GLU A 55 -4.41 -12.51 -18.11
N LEU A 56 -3.57 -11.86 -17.31
CA LEU A 56 -3.56 -12.02 -15.86
C LEU A 56 -4.88 -11.58 -15.20
N ALA A 57 -5.62 -10.68 -15.84
CA ALA A 57 -6.93 -10.24 -15.34
C ALA A 57 -7.97 -11.37 -15.26
N GLN A 58 -7.75 -12.50 -15.95
CA GLN A 58 -8.56 -13.71 -15.78
C GLN A 58 -8.39 -14.37 -14.41
N GLN A 59 -7.27 -14.11 -13.72
CA GLN A 59 -6.99 -14.59 -12.37
C GLN A 59 -7.40 -13.58 -11.29
N ASP A 60 -7.32 -12.28 -11.59
CA ASP A 60 -7.76 -11.21 -10.69
C ASP A 60 -8.03 -9.91 -11.47
N GLU A 61 -9.26 -9.38 -11.39
CA GLU A 61 -9.66 -8.21 -12.19
C GLU A 61 -8.81 -6.96 -11.96
N TYR A 62 -8.08 -6.87 -10.84
CA TYR A 62 -7.24 -5.70 -10.57
C TYR A 62 -6.12 -5.50 -11.61
N PHE A 63 -5.70 -6.55 -12.32
CA PHE A 63 -4.76 -6.38 -13.44
C PHE A 63 -5.32 -5.52 -14.58
N ASN A 64 -6.65 -5.47 -14.77
CA ASN A 64 -7.26 -4.52 -15.71
C ASN A 64 -7.02 -3.07 -15.29
N VAL A 65 -7.04 -2.78 -13.98
CA VAL A 65 -6.76 -1.43 -13.47
C VAL A 65 -5.34 -1.01 -13.86
N TRP A 66 -4.34 -1.89 -13.70
CA TRP A 66 -2.97 -1.58 -14.13
C TRP A 66 -2.85 -1.46 -15.64
N ALA A 67 -3.47 -2.36 -16.41
CA ALA A 67 -3.46 -2.27 -17.85
C ALA A 67 -4.06 -0.95 -18.34
N ASP A 68 -5.21 -0.52 -17.80
CA ASP A 68 -5.85 0.75 -18.11
C ASP A 68 -4.96 1.94 -17.71
N GLN A 69 -4.29 1.87 -16.54
CA GLN A 69 -3.42 2.94 -16.06
C GLN A 69 -2.17 3.12 -16.93
N LEU A 70 -1.63 2.03 -17.46
CA LEU A 70 -0.40 2.02 -18.26
C LEU A 70 -0.66 2.24 -19.76
N ASP A 71 -1.91 2.10 -20.21
CA ASP A 71 -2.34 2.37 -21.59
C ASP A 71 -2.93 3.78 -21.78
N GLN A 72 -2.70 4.68 -20.82
CA GLN A 72 -3.13 6.08 -20.93
C GLN A 72 -2.29 6.85 -21.95
N PRO A 73 -2.82 7.95 -22.52
CA PRO A 73 -2.05 8.84 -23.39
C PRO A 73 -0.77 9.35 -22.71
N VAL A 74 0.30 9.49 -23.49
CA VAL A 74 1.60 10.02 -23.01
C VAL A 74 1.40 11.37 -22.30
N GLY A 75 2.02 11.51 -21.13
CA GLY A 75 1.89 12.70 -20.27
C GLY A 75 0.70 12.68 -19.31
N SER A 76 -0.15 11.65 -19.35
CA SER A 76 -1.22 11.46 -18.35
C SER A 76 -0.64 11.08 -16.98
N LYS A 77 -1.34 11.45 -15.90
CA LYS A 77 -0.94 11.02 -14.55
C LYS A 77 -1.25 9.53 -14.38
N VAL A 78 -0.19 8.72 -14.29
CA VAL A 78 -0.29 7.28 -13.99
C VAL A 78 -0.38 7.05 -12.48
N ALA A 79 -1.17 6.06 -12.07
CA ALA A 79 -1.26 5.67 -10.67
C ALA A 79 0.09 5.13 -10.13
N ASN A 80 0.43 5.50 -8.89
CA ASN A 80 1.74 5.17 -8.30
C ASN A 80 2.00 3.66 -8.20
N ASP A 81 0.98 2.85 -7.93
CA ASP A 81 1.11 1.40 -7.86
C ASP A 81 1.34 0.76 -9.24
N ALA A 82 0.79 1.34 -10.31
CA ALA A 82 1.12 0.96 -11.68
C ALA A 82 2.56 1.35 -12.05
N LEU A 83 3.06 2.52 -11.61
CA LEU A 83 4.47 2.89 -11.79
C LEU A 83 5.41 1.99 -10.97
N ASN A 84 5.03 1.60 -9.74
CA ASN A 84 5.79 0.63 -8.96
C ASN A 84 5.80 -0.76 -9.61
N LEU A 85 4.73 -1.15 -10.32
CA LEU A 85 4.76 -2.34 -11.17
C LEU A 85 5.78 -2.18 -12.31
N MET A 86 5.81 -1.03 -12.97
CA MET A 86 6.78 -0.74 -14.05
C MET A 86 8.23 -0.79 -13.59
N HIS A 87 8.52 -0.38 -12.36
CA HIS A 87 9.87 -0.55 -11.77
C HIS A 87 10.34 -2.01 -11.85
N PHE A 88 9.46 -2.97 -11.57
CA PHE A 88 9.81 -4.39 -11.62
C PHE A 88 9.61 -5.04 -12.98
N TRP A 89 8.73 -4.50 -13.84
CA TRP A 89 8.58 -4.97 -15.20
C TRP A 89 9.90 -4.95 -15.97
N GLN A 90 10.78 -3.99 -15.69
CA GLN A 90 12.13 -3.89 -16.27
C GLN A 90 12.98 -5.17 -16.15
N GLN A 91 12.65 -6.07 -15.22
CA GLN A 91 13.31 -7.37 -15.11
C GLN A 91 13.13 -8.27 -16.34
N ILE A 92 12.13 -7.99 -17.20
CA ILE A 92 11.93 -8.66 -18.49
C ILE A 92 13.21 -8.68 -19.35
N HIS A 93 14.04 -7.62 -19.26
CA HIS A 93 15.30 -7.49 -20.01
C HIS A 93 16.41 -8.41 -19.53
N ARG A 94 16.21 -9.15 -18.44
CA ARG A 94 17.14 -10.17 -17.94
C ARG A 94 16.92 -11.52 -18.60
N HIS A 95 15.83 -11.67 -19.35
CA HIS A 95 15.49 -12.89 -20.06
C HIS A 95 15.84 -12.75 -21.54
N GLU A 96 16.65 -13.68 -22.05
CA GLU A 96 16.92 -13.76 -23.50
C GLU A 96 15.65 -14.13 -24.28
N ASP A 97 14.82 -15.00 -23.71
CA ASP A 97 13.48 -15.32 -24.22
C ASP A 97 12.42 -14.64 -23.35
N VAL A 98 11.84 -13.56 -23.86
CA VAL A 98 10.75 -12.81 -23.22
C VAL A 98 9.54 -13.70 -22.92
N LYS A 99 9.31 -14.78 -23.69
CA LYS A 99 8.19 -15.70 -23.42
C LYS A 99 8.39 -16.53 -22.15
N ALA A 100 9.62 -16.65 -21.66
CA ALA A 100 9.93 -17.31 -20.40
C ALA A 100 9.77 -16.37 -19.19
N PHE A 101 9.56 -15.06 -19.42
CA PHE A 101 9.29 -14.12 -18.34
C PHE A 101 7.87 -14.31 -17.80
N ASN A 102 7.78 -14.53 -16.50
CA ASN A 102 6.52 -14.55 -15.77
C ASN A 102 6.53 -13.41 -14.74
N LEU A 103 5.66 -12.43 -14.95
CA LEU A 103 5.55 -11.28 -14.07
C LEU A 103 5.27 -11.69 -12.62
N LEU A 104 4.47 -12.75 -12.39
CA LEU A 104 4.15 -13.19 -11.03
C LEU A 104 5.39 -13.72 -10.28
N ASP A 105 6.37 -14.27 -11.00
CA ASP A 105 7.58 -14.83 -10.38
C ASP A 105 8.57 -13.75 -9.89
N VAL A 106 8.37 -12.49 -10.27
CA VAL A 106 9.16 -11.34 -9.80
C VAL A 106 9.24 -11.26 -8.28
N ILE A 107 8.18 -11.61 -7.55
CA ILE A 107 8.16 -11.60 -6.07
C ILE A 107 9.21 -12.53 -5.47
N ASN A 108 9.56 -13.61 -6.20
CA ASN A 108 10.57 -14.57 -5.78
C ASN A 108 12.01 -14.10 -6.09
N SER A 109 12.17 -13.00 -6.83
CA SER A 109 13.50 -12.43 -7.14
C SER A 109 14.14 -11.81 -5.90
N GLU A 110 15.47 -11.89 -5.82
CA GLU A 110 16.24 -11.25 -4.74
C GLU A 110 16.08 -9.72 -4.78
N ASP A 111 16.01 -9.13 -5.97
CA ASP A 111 15.88 -7.69 -6.12
C ASP A 111 14.55 -7.16 -5.62
N PHE A 112 13.43 -7.84 -5.91
CA PHE A 112 12.14 -7.44 -5.37
C PHE A 112 12.15 -7.44 -3.84
N GLN A 113 12.62 -8.54 -3.24
CA GLN A 113 12.63 -8.68 -1.79
C GLN A 113 13.59 -7.68 -1.13
N LYS A 114 14.74 -7.42 -1.74
CA LYS A 114 15.70 -6.43 -1.28
C LYS A 114 15.12 -5.02 -1.34
N ASP A 115 14.45 -4.65 -2.41
CA ASP A 115 13.84 -3.32 -2.56
C ASP A 115 12.74 -3.08 -1.52
N VAL A 116 11.85 -4.06 -1.32
CA VAL A 116 10.82 -3.99 -0.28
C VAL A 116 11.44 -3.85 1.12
N LEU A 117 12.43 -4.68 1.44
CA LEU A 117 13.06 -4.65 2.77
C LEU A 117 13.86 -3.37 2.98
N THR A 118 14.53 -2.85 1.95
CA THR A 118 15.26 -1.57 2.02
C THR A 118 14.31 -0.41 2.29
N ALA A 119 13.17 -0.36 1.58
CA ALA A 119 12.16 0.65 1.81
C ALA A 119 11.52 0.54 3.21
N PHE A 120 11.22 -0.68 3.66
CA PHE A 120 10.74 -0.93 5.02
C PHE A 120 11.76 -0.52 6.09
N ASP A 121 13.03 -0.89 5.91
CA ASP A 121 14.13 -0.59 6.83
C ASP A 121 14.40 0.94 6.90
N ALA A 122 13.97 1.72 5.91
CA ALA A 122 14.04 3.19 5.93
C ALA A 122 12.85 3.89 6.62
N MET A 123 11.78 3.17 6.98
CA MET A 123 10.62 3.76 7.67
C MET A 123 11.00 4.28 9.07
N GLN A 124 10.48 5.46 9.41
CA GLN A 124 10.57 6.04 10.76
C GLN A 124 9.35 5.59 11.56
N ILE A 125 9.45 4.42 12.19
CA ILE A 125 8.48 3.86 13.15
C ILE A 125 9.26 3.32 14.35
N ASP A 126 8.58 2.95 15.43
CA ASP A 126 9.21 2.35 16.60
C ASP A 126 10.10 1.15 16.24
N GLU A 127 11.38 1.18 16.63
CA GLU A 127 12.38 0.19 16.22
C GLU A 127 12.09 -1.20 16.80
N ALA A 128 11.47 -1.30 17.98
CA ALA A 128 11.09 -2.58 18.55
C ALA A 128 9.95 -3.22 17.74
N HIS A 129 8.92 -2.45 17.36
CA HIS A 129 7.87 -2.91 16.46
C HIS A 129 8.40 -3.23 15.06
N LYS A 130 9.32 -2.43 14.53
CA LYS A 130 9.95 -2.66 13.24
C LYS A 130 10.71 -3.99 13.21
N ALA A 131 11.47 -4.29 14.26
CA ALA A 131 12.16 -5.57 14.43
C ALA A 131 11.20 -6.77 14.48
N LEU A 132 9.99 -6.60 15.03
CA LEU A 132 8.96 -7.64 15.04
C LEU A 132 8.24 -7.81 13.69
N ARG A 133 8.05 -6.73 12.92
CA ARG A 133 7.39 -6.78 11.61
C ARG A 133 8.27 -7.36 10.52
N ARG A 134 9.58 -7.10 10.56
CA ARG A 134 10.49 -7.51 9.49
C ARG A 134 10.45 -9.02 9.21
N PRO A 135 10.52 -9.92 10.22
CA PRO A 135 10.39 -11.35 9.99
C PRO A 135 9.04 -11.74 9.38
N VAL A 136 7.95 -11.05 9.75
CA VAL A 136 6.60 -11.31 9.23
C VAL A 136 6.51 -11.00 7.73
N ILE A 137 7.14 -9.92 7.27
CA ILE A 137 7.25 -9.61 5.83
C ILE A 137 8.09 -10.69 5.11
N VAL A 138 9.19 -11.14 5.73
CA VAL A 138 10.03 -12.23 5.18
C VAL A 138 9.25 -13.55 5.08
N GLU A 139 8.40 -13.85 6.06
CA GLU A 139 7.51 -15.03 6.03
C GLU A 139 6.48 -14.92 4.90
N ALA A 140 5.99 -13.72 4.60
CA ALA A 140 5.12 -13.49 3.45
C ALA A 140 5.77 -13.95 2.14
N PHE A 141 7.04 -13.59 1.91
CA PHE A 141 7.80 -14.04 0.72
C PHE A 141 7.93 -15.56 0.68
N LYS A 142 8.20 -16.20 1.82
CA LYS A 142 8.29 -17.67 1.91
C LYS A 142 6.95 -18.32 1.56
N MET A 143 5.85 -17.79 2.09
CA MET A 143 4.51 -18.31 1.79
C MET A 143 4.18 -18.16 0.31
N TYR A 144 4.54 -17.03 -0.32
CA TYR A 144 4.38 -16.83 -1.75
C TYR A 144 5.12 -17.89 -2.56
N LYS A 145 6.42 -18.09 -2.25
CA LYS A 145 7.27 -19.09 -2.91
C LYS A 145 6.77 -20.53 -2.74
N LEU A 146 6.15 -20.84 -1.60
CA LEU A 146 5.60 -22.17 -1.30
C LEU A 146 4.17 -22.37 -1.83
N GLY A 147 3.56 -21.37 -2.46
CA GLY A 147 2.17 -21.44 -2.93
C GLY A 147 1.13 -21.36 -1.81
N CYS A 148 1.52 -20.95 -0.60
CA CYS A 148 0.64 -20.83 0.58
C CYS A 148 -0.17 -19.52 0.56
N TYR A 149 -0.91 -19.28 -0.52
CA TYR A 149 -1.61 -18.00 -0.76
C TYR A 149 -2.72 -17.70 0.25
N ALA A 150 -3.40 -18.74 0.76
CA ALA A 150 -4.41 -18.60 1.81
C ALA A 150 -3.84 -18.03 3.13
N GLY A 151 -2.54 -18.20 3.39
CA GLY A 151 -1.84 -17.53 4.49
C GLY A 151 -1.22 -16.19 4.07
N CYS A 152 -0.70 -16.11 2.83
CA CYS A 152 -0.04 -14.92 2.31
C CYS A 152 -0.97 -13.70 2.22
N VAL A 153 -2.15 -13.87 1.62
CA VAL A 153 -3.14 -12.80 1.41
C VAL A 153 -3.58 -12.11 2.71
N PRO A 154 -4.09 -12.83 3.74
CA PRO A 154 -4.51 -12.17 4.97
C PRO A 154 -3.34 -11.52 5.72
N LEU A 155 -2.15 -12.14 5.68
CA LEU A 155 -0.95 -11.57 6.29
C LEU A 155 -0.60 -10.23 5.64
N LEU A 156 -0.58 -10.14 4.31
CA LEU A 156 -0.27 -8.91 3.58
C LEU A 156 -1.29 -7.80 3.87
N TYR A 157 -2.58 -8.12 3.88
CA TYR A 157 -3.61 -7.15 4.27
C TYR A 157 -3.44 -6.66 5.71
N ALA A 158 -3.01 -7.53 6.63
CA ALA A 158 -2.73 -7.14 8.01
C ALA A 158 -1.50 -6.23 8.09
N GLN A 159 -0.45 -6.48 7.29
CA GLN A 159 0.73 -5.61 7.25
C GLN A 159 0.40 -4.23 6.66
N LEU A 160 -0.36 -4.15 5.57
CA LEU A 160 -0.77 -2.87 4.97
C LEU A 160 -1.47 -1.96 5.99
N GLU A 161 -2.38 -2.50 6.80
CA GLU A 161 -3.08 -1.72 7.82
C GLU A 161 -2.24 -1.50 9.10
N GLY A 162 -1.47 -2.50 9.50
CA GLY A 162 -0.58 -2.41 10.66
C GLY A 162 0.49 -1.34 10.49
N LEU A 163 1.16 -1.31 9.33
CA LEU A 163 2.18 -0.32 9.01
C LEU A 163 1.61 1.11 9.03
N LEU A 164 0.41 1.30 8.49
CA LEU A 164 -0.26 2.60 8.57
C LEU A 164 -0.54 3.00 10.02
N THR A 165 -0.97 2.04 10.84
CA THR A 165 -1.22 2.27 12.26
C THR A 165 0.06 2.71 12.98
N ASP A 166 1.18 2.04 12.72
CA ASP A 166 2.47 2.39 13.33
C ASP A 166 2.94 3.79 12.93
N VAL A 167 2.84 4.14 11.63
CA VAL A 167 3.18 5.48 11.15
C VAL A 167 2.32 6.53 11.84
N LEU A 168 1.00 6.32 11.93
CA LEU A 168 0.12 7.29 12.57
C LEU A 168 0.35 7.43 14.08
N ILE A 169 0.77 6.36 14.77
CA ILE A 169 1.20 6.43 16.17
C ILE A 169 2.49 7.22 16.30
N GLN A 170 3.49 6.89 15.48
CA GLN A 170 4.79 7.57 15.50
C GLN A 170 4.67 9.07 15.24
N GLN A 171 3.75 9.45 14.35
CA GLN A 171 3.47 10.85 14.01
C GLN A 171 2.51 11.54 15.00
N GLY A 172 2.07 10.85 16.06
CA GLY A 172 1.21 11.42 17.10
C GLY A 172 -0.26 11.60 16.74
N PHE A 173 -0.70 11.09 15.59
CA PHE A 173 -2.10 11.17 15.14
C PHE A 173 -2.99 10.13 15.82
N LEU A 174 -2.41 8.98 16.20
CA LEU A 174 -3.10 7.93 16.96
C LEU A 174 -2.46 7.72 18.31
N LYS A 175 -3.30 7.50 19.33
CA LYS A 175 -2.87 7.03 20.64
C LYS A 175 -3.52 5.70 20.97
N GLN A 176 -2.72 4.74 21.42
CA GLN A 176 -3.25 3.49 21.94
C GLN A 176 -3.81 3.70 23.35
N ASN A 177 -5.03 3.22 23.59
CA ASN A 177 -5.69 3.20 24.88
C ASN A 177 -6.25 1.79 25.13
N GLY A 178 -5.49 0.97 25.86
CA GLY A 178 -5.77 -0.46 26.00
C GLY A 178 -5.74 -1.16 24.64
N THR A 179 -6.85 -1.75 24.24
CA THR A 179 -7.02 -2.45 22.95
C THR A 179 -7.50 -1.55 21.82
N LYS A 180 -7.73 -0.25 22.09
CA LYS A 180 -8.32 0.69 21.14
C LYS A 180 -7.29 1.71 20.67
N PHE A 181 -7.52 2.27 19.48
CA PHE A 181 -6.81 3.44 19.00
C PHE A 181 -7.74 4.65 19.02
N VAL A 182 -7.21 5.79 19.44
CA VAL A 182 -7.94 7.05 19.55
C VAL A 182 -7.34 8.05 18.57
N ASP A 183 -8.20 8.69 17.77
CA ASP A 183 -7.86 9.85 16.95
C ASP A 183 -7.56 11.05 17.87
N VAL A 184 -6.28 11.41 17.95
CA VAL A 184 -5.80 12.48 18.86
C VAL A 184 -6.34 13.84 18.44
N TYR A 185 -6.53 14.07 17.15
CA TYR A 185 -6.91 15.37 16.60
C TYR A 185 -8.40 15.44 16.22
N LYS A 186 -9.18 14.38 16.46
CA LYS A 186 -10.61 14.30 16.14
C LYS A 186 -10.90 14.60 14.65
N ILE A 187 -9.98 14.22 13.77
CA ILE A 187 -10.07 14.43 12.31
C ILE A 187 -11.29 13.72 11.73
N VAL A 188 -11.61 12.53 12.25
CA VAL A 188 -12.81 11.81 11.83
C VAL A 188 -14.02 12.28 12.66
N PRO A 189 -15.00 12.95 12.03
CA PRO A 189 -16.18 13.43 12.74
C PRO A 189 -17.12 12.28 13.14
N GLY A 190 -17.85 12.46 14.24
CA GLY A 190 -18.92 11.55 14.66
C GLY A 190 -18.44 10.27 15.38
N LEU A 191 -17.16 10.15 15.71
CA LEU A 191 -16.64 9.02 16.46
C LEU A 191 -16.90 9.16 17.97
N LYS A 192 -17.67 8.24 18.56
CA LYS A 192 -17.83 8.15 20.01
C LYS A 192 -16.48 7.90 20.67
N GLY A 193 -16.05 8.83 21.54
CA GLY A 193 -14.75 8.76 22.22
C GLY A 193 -13.55 8.80 21.27
N ASN A 194 -13.74 9.29 20.03
CA ASN A 194 -12.72 9.35 18.98
C ASN A 194 -12.08 7.99 18.66
N GLU A 195 -12.81 6.89 18.87
CA GLU A 195 -12.30 5.53 18.69
C GLU A 195 -12.20 5.12 17.22
N ILE A 196 -11.01 4.68 16.80
CA ILE A 196 -10.71 4.19 15.47
C ILE A 196 -11.06 2.71 15.33
N LYS A 197 -12.00 2.42 14.43
CA LYS A 197 -12.55 1.05 14.22
C LYS A 197 -12.20 0.39 12.89
N SER A 198 -11.59 1.11 11.95
CA SER A 198 -11.43 0.61 10.59
C SER A 198 -10.24 1.25 9.88
N LEU A 199 -9.78 0.60 8.81
CA LEU A 199 -8.81 1.16 7.89
C LEU A 199 -9.28 2.50 7.31
N TRP A 200 -10.59 2.66 7.05
CA TRP A 200 -11.16 3.91 6.52
C TRP A 200 -10.83 5.12 7.38
N HIS A 201 -11.01 5.00 8.69
CA HIS A 201 -10.65 6.06 9.62
C HIS A 201 -9.16 6.39 9.55
N LYS A 202 -8.31 5.35 9.52
CA LYS A 202 -6.85 5.50 9.45
C LYS A 202 -6.43 6.17 8.14
N SER A 203 -6.98 5.76 7.00
CA SER A 203 -6.71 6.37 5.69
C SER A 203 -7.11 7.85 5.66
N LYS A 204 -8.26 8.19 6.26
CA LYS A 204 -8.71 9.59 6.34
C LYS A 204 -7.75 10.45 7.18
N ILE A 205 -7.30 9.94 8.31
CA ILE A 205 -6.30 10.61 9.16
C ILE A 205 -4.97 10.74 8.41
N ALA A 206 -4.55 9.69 7.72
CA ALA A 206 -3.31 9.68 6.97
C ALA A 206 -3.28 10.72 5.84
N ALA A 207 -4.43 10.99 5.21
CA ALA A 207 -4.54 12.05 4.21
C ALA A 207 -4.26 13.46 4.78
N GLU A 208 -4.52 13.70 6.07
CA GLU A 208 -4.15 14.95 6.76
C GLU A 208 -2.65 15.04 7.03
N LEU A 209 -2.00 13.90 7.32
CA LEU A 209 -0.55 13.82 7.44
C LEU A 209 0.13 14.09 6.09
N ASN A 210 -0.34 13.42 5.04
CA ASN A 210 0.11 13.63 3.67
C ASN A 210 -0.98 13.21 2.67
N PRO A 211 -1.45 14.13 1.79
CA PRO A 211 -2.50 13.83 0.82
C PRO A 211 -2.22 12.63 -0.09
N TYR A 212 -0.94 12.32 -0.33
CA TYR A 212 -0.53 11.17 -1.14
C TYR A 212 -0.99 9.81 -0.57
N PHE A 213 -1.32 9.71 0.73
CA PHE A 213 -1.93 8.49 1.28
C PHE A 213 -3.25 8.15 0.60
N ALA A 214 -4.02 9.14 0.15
CA ALA A 214 -5.26 8.92 -0.59
C ALA A 214 -5.02 8.41 -2.02
N GLU A 215 -3.80 8.54 -2.55
CA GLU A 215 -3.42 8.07 -3.88
C GLU A 215 -2.97 6.60 -3.88
N LEU A 216 -2.64 6.04 -2.71
CA LEU A 216 -2.19 4.64 -2.58
C LEU A 216 -3.38 3.69 -2.75
N ALA A 217 -3.29 2.79 -3.74
CA ALA A 217 -4.31 1.78 -4.01
C ALA A 217 -4.74 0.97 -2.77
N ALA A 218 -3.79 0.62 -1.89
CA ALA A 218 -4.05 -0.11 -0.65
C ALA A 218 -5.01 0.62 0.31
N TYR A 219 -5.11 1.95 0.20
CA TYR A 219 -5.88 2.82 1.09
C TYR A 219 -6.97 3.60 0.38
N LYS A 220 -7.01 3.54 -0.96
CA LYS A 220 -8.09 4.09 -1.75
C LYS A 220 -9.40 3.42 -1.33
N MET A 221 -10.35 4.27 -1.01
CA MET A 221 -11.71 3.89 -0.73
C MET A 221 -12.51 4.36 -1.93
N ASP A 222 -13.00 3.43 -2.74
CA ASP A 222 -13.99 3.82 -3.73
C ASP A 222 -15.26 4.29 -3.03
N SER A 223 -15.96 5.22 -3.66
CA SER A 223 -17.30 5.66 -3.25
C SER A 223 -18.33 4.54 -3.26
N SER A 224 -17.98 3.37 -3.81
CA SER A 224 -18.73 2.14 -3.71
C SER A 224 -18.19 1.27 -2.58
N SER A 225 -19.08 0.72 -1.77
CA SER A 225 -18.79 -0.23 -0.69
C SER A 225 -18.06 -1.52 -1.12
N ASN A 226 -17.75 -1.70 -2.41
CA ASN A 226 -17.34 -2.97 -3.00
C ASN A 226 -15.88 -3.35 -2.70
N VAL A 227 -14.89 -2.44 -2.79
CA VAL A 227 -13.49 -2.82 -2.47
C VAL A 227 -13.30 -3.08 -0.97
N THR A 228 -13.99 -2.29 -0.14
CA THR A 228 -14.00 -2.50 1.32
C THR A 228 -14.72 -3.81 1.67
N SER A 229 -15.82 -4.13 0.98
CA SER A 229 -16.51 -5.40 1.18
C SER A 229 -15.70 -6.58 0.66
N THR A 230 -14.99 -6.48 -0.47
CA THR A 230 -14.11 -7.54 -0.98
C THR A 230 -12.98 -7.83 0.00
N ARG A 231 -12.22 -6.82 0.47
CA ARG A 231 -11.18 -7.05 1.49
C ARG A 231 -11.77 -7.68 2.76
N HIS A 232 -12.91 -7.17 3.23
CA HIS A 232 -13.61 -7.70 4.39
C HIS A 232 -14.01 -9.17 4.17
N ASN A 233 -14.62 -9.48 3.04
CA ASN A 233 -15.09 -10.83 2.69
C ASN A 233 -13.93 -11.82 2.57
N ILE A 234 -12.81 -11.40 1.98
CA ILE A 234 -11.58 -12.21 1.91
C ILE A 234 -11.07 -12.50 3.32
N LEU A 235 -10.91 -11.46 4.16
CA LEU A 235 -10.39 -11.62 5.52
C LEU A 235 -11.31 -12.42 6.45
N HIS A 236 -12.62 -12.39 6.21
CA HIS A 236 -13.61 -13.18 6.95
C HIS A 236 -13.93 -14.54 6.31
N GLY A 237 -13.26 -14.88 5.20
CA GLY A 237 -13.40 -16.18 4.54
C GLY A 237 -14.74 -16.39 3.82
N THR A 238 -15.52 -15.33 3.60
CA THR A 238 -16.74 -15.40 2.78
C THR A 238 -16.43 -15.30 1.28
N ASP A 239 -15.22 -14.86 0.93
CA ASP A 239 -14.68 -14.86 -0.43
C ASP A 239 -13.30 -15.53 -0.49
N VAL A 240 -13.33 -16.87 -0.61
CA VAL A 240 -12.11 -17.70 -0.64
C VAL A 240 -11.46 -17.79 -2.02
N ALA A 241 -12.14 -17.31 -3.07
CA ALA A 241 -11.66 -17.38 -4.45
C ALA A 241 -10.40 -16.52 -4.68
N HIS A 242 -10.16 -15.55 -3.80
CA HIS A 242 -9.03 -14.61 -3.89
C HIS A 242 -7.76 -15.08 -3.18
N PHE A 243 -7.73 -16.30 -2.62
CA PHE A 243 -6.49 -16.87 -2.07
C PHE A 243 -5.59 -17.44 -3.17
N THR A 244 -5.11 -16.56 -4.05
CA THR A 244 -4.38 -16.90 -5.28
C THR A 244 -3.00 -16.26 -5.33
N GLN A 245 -2.17 -16.75 -6.26
CA GLN A 245 -0.89 -16.13 -6.59
C GLN A 245 -1.07 -14.70 -7.09
N ALA A 246 -2.03 -14.50 -7.98
CA ALA A 246 -2.42 -13.22 -8.55
C ALA A 246 -2.75 -12.18 -7.47
N ARG A 247 -3.66 -12.49 -6.55
CA ARG A 247 -4.01 -11.57 -5.45
C ARG A 247 -2.82 -11.30 -4.54
N SER A 248 -2.04 -12.33 -4.21
CA SER A 248 -0.84 -12.17 -3.38
C SER A 248 0.18 -11.24 -4.06
N PHE A 249 0.39 -11.38 -5.37
CA PHE A 249 1.25 -10.52 -6.18
C PHE A 249 0.80 -9.06 -6.10
N ILE A 250 -0.50 -8.80 -6.31
CA ILE A 250 -1.08 -7.45 -6.22
C ILE A 250 -0.79 -6.83 -4.85
N LEU A 251 -0.98 -7.59 -3.78
CA LEU A 251 -0.73 -7.12 -2.43
C LEU A 251 0.74 -6.85 -2.13
N PHE A 252 1.68 -7.56 -2.77
CA PHE A 252 3.10 -7.24 -2.66
C PHE A 252 3.47 -5.94 -3.39
N ILE A 253 2.92 -5.69 -4.57
CA ILE A 253 3.11 -4.40 -5.28
C ILE A 253 2.53 -3.25 -4.44
N TRP A 254 1.37 -3.46 -3.83
CA TRP A 254 0.79 -2.50 -2.88
C TRP A 254 1.66 -2.30 -1.64
N LEU A 255 2.17 -3.39 -1.04
CA LEU A 255 3.07 -3.32 0.10
C LEU A 255 4.30 -2.49 -0.24
N PHE A 256 4.94 -2.77 -1.38
CA PHE A 256 6.08 -2.00 -1.86
C PHE A 256 5.74 -0.52 -2.03
N SER A 257 4.62 -0.22 -2.69
CA SER A 257 4.15 1.17 -2.88
C SER A 257 3.99 1.90 -1.55
N VAL A 258 3.39 1.21 -0.57
CA VAL A 258 3.15 1.72 0.79
C VAL A 258 4.46 1.96 1.53
N VAL A 259 5.36 0.97 1.62
CA VAL A 259 6.61 1.11 2.39
C VAL A 259 7.55 2.11 1.72
N SER A 260 7.61 2.12 0.38
CA SER A 260 8.40 3.10 -0.38
C SER A 260 7.94 4.52 -0.11
N PHE A 261 6.62 4.76 -0.02
CA PHE A 261 6.09 6.07 0.33
C PHE A 261 6.27 6.40 1.82
N MET A 262 5.94 5.49 2.73
CA MET A 262 6.05 5.72 4.17
C MET A 262 7.49 5.96 4.63
N SER A 263 8.49 5.37 3.93
CA SER A 263 9.91 5.65 4.17
C SER A 263 10.31 7.12 3.99
N THR A 264 9.44 7.89 3.32
CA THR A 264 9.65 9.32 3.02
C THR A 264 9.02 10.24 4.05
N VAL A 265 8.11 9.71 4.87
CA VAL A 265 7.42 10.46 5.94
C VAL A 265 8.41 10.67 7.07
N ARG A 266 8.64 11.94 7.43
CA ARG A 266 9.55 12.33 8.52
C ARG A 266 8.74 12.66 9.77
N ALA A 267 9.25 12.25 10.93
CA ALA A 267 8.82 12.74 12.23
C ALA A 267 9.27 14.19 12.50
#